data_AF-A0A1I1FX53-F1
#
_entry.id   AF-A0A1I1FX53-F1
#
_cell.length_a   1.000
_cell.length_b   1.000
_cell.length_c   1.000
_cell.angle_alpha   90.00
_cell.angle_beta   90.00
_cell.angle_gamma   90.00
#
_symmetry.space_group_name_H-M   'P 1'
#
loop_
_entity.id
_entity.type
_entity.pdbx_description
1 polymer ?
#
loop_
_entity_poly.entity_id
_entity_poly.type
_entity_poly.pdbx_seq_one_letter_code
_entity_poly.pdbx_strand_id
1 'polypeptide(L)'
;MRAIIIDSQPLVRVGILRMLEHLPDIGPVLSIDPEAVGTLAVADERVLVVYGMSSESTDNWALLRRLHRRMPQARILLLSDNIWLHVPSSLQVCRVMAHAPKSASIERLEASIRHLLGDTGAMPQPAPRSEAWQPLHPPHAIVVPAARRAC
;
A
#
# COMPACT_ATOMS: atom_id res chain seq x y z
N MET A 1 11.39 -9.69 13.80
CA MET A 1 11.17 -8.24 14.08
C MET A 1 9.71 -8.02 14.48
N ARG A 2 9.36 -7.18 15.47
CA ARG A 2 7.94 -6.97 15.83
C ARG A 2 7.21 -6.10 14.79
N ALA A 3 5.90 -6.27 14.69
CA ALA A 3 5.06 -5.49 13.79
C ALA A 3 3.88 -4.81 14.52
N ILE A 4 3.46 -3.66 14.01
CA ILE A 4 2.29 -2.94 14.49
C ILE A 4 1.38 -2.62 13.30
N ILE A 5 0.10 -2.89 13.43
CA ILE A 5 -0.93 -2.56 12.46
C ILE A 5 -1.78 -1.44 13.04
N ILE A 6 -1.91 -0.35 12.29
CA ILE A 6 -2.67 0.84 12.66
C ILE A 6 -3.61 1.15 11.50
N ASP A 7 -4.89 0.86 11.62
CA ASP A 7 -5.90 1.23 10.61
C ASP A 7 -7.25 1.41 11.33
N SER A 8 -8.09 2.34 10.91
CA SER A 8 -9.43 2.53 11.50
C SER A 8 -10.41 1.40 11.12
N GLN A 9 -10.14 0.67 10.04
CA GLN A 9 -11.01 -0.37 9.52
C GLN A 9 -10.65 -1.74 10.12
N PRO A 10 -11.53 -2.35 10.96
CA PRO A 10 -11.21 -3.60 11.64
C PRO A 10 -10.89 -4.77 10.70
N LEU A 11 -11.60 -4.86 9.57
CA LEU A 11 -11.38 -5.91 8.58
C LEU A 11 -10.02 -5.81 7.90
N VAL A 12 -9.55 -4.59 7.62
CA VAL A 12 -8.21 -4.36 7.07
C VAL A 12 -7.15 -4.83 8.07
N ARG A 13 -7.31 -4.49 9.36
CA ARG A 13 -6.40 -4.96 10.41
C ARG A 13 -6.35 -6.48 10.50
N VAL A 14 -7.51 -7.16 10.45
CA VAL A 14 -7.57 -8.63 10.46
C VAL A 14 -6.87 -9.23 9.24
N GLY A 15 -7.13 -8.71 8.03
CA GLY A 15 -6.47 -9.21 6.81
C GLY A 15 -4.96 -9.08 6.86
N ILE A 16 -4.45 -7.91 7.29
CA ILE A 16 -3.01 -7.66 7.45
C ILE A 16 -2.42 -8.55 8.54
N LEU A 17 -3.12 -8.70 9.68
CA LEU A 17 -2.68 -9.57 10.78
C LEU A 17 -2.48 -11.00 10.28
N ARG A 18 -3.50 -11.56 9.60
CA ARG A 18 -3.42 -12.91 9.03
C ARG A 18 -2.26 -13.03 8.05
N MET A 19 -2.05 -12.06 7.17
CA MET A 19 -0.91 -12.08 6.25
C MET A 19 0.43 -12.07 7.01
N LEU A 20 0.60 -11.17 7.99
CA LEU A 20 1.85 -11.03 8.76
C LEU A 20 2.19 -12.27 9.58
N GLU A 21 1.19 -12.98 10.12
CA GLU A 21 1.37 -14.24 10.87
C GLU A 21 2.03 -15.35 10.04
N HIS A 22 1.98 -15.28 8.71
CA HIS A 22 2.58 -16.27 7.81
C HIS A 22 3.98 -15.87 7.33
N LEU A 23 4.51 -14.71 7.72
CA LEU A 23 5.85 -14.25 7.34
C LEU A 23 6.89 -14.65 8.40
N PRO A 24 7.93 -15.42 8.05
CA PRO A 24 8.86 -16.03 9.01
C PRO A 24 9.68 -15.02 9.83
N ASP A 25 9.92 -13.81 9.30
CA ASP A 25 10.73 -12.77 9.95
C ASP A 25 9.92 -11.80 10.81
N ILE A 26 8.60 -11.98 10.85
CA ILE A 26 7.69 -11.18 11.66
C ILE A 26 7.42 -11.91 12.97
N GLY A 27 7.78 -11.24 14.07
CA GLY A 27 7.52 -11.69 15.42
C GLY A 27 6.14 -11.24 15.90
N PRO A 28 5.99 -10.86 17.17
CA PRO A 28 4.71 -10.40 17.70
C PRO A 28 4.11 -9.26 16.89
N VAL A 29 2.81 -9.38 16.60
CA VAL A 29 2.02 -8.39 15.86
C VAL A 29 1.02 -7.74 16.82
N LEU A 30 1.07 -6.42 16.93
CA LEU A 30 0.12 -5.62 17.69
C LEU A 30 -0.83 -4.91 16.73
N SER A 31 -2.14 -5.13 16.87
CA SER A 31 -3.17 -4.45 16.07
C SER A 31 -3.89 -3.41 16.93
N ILE A 32 -3.90 -2.14 16.51
CA ILE A 32 -4.55 -1.05 17.24
C ILE A 32 -5.36 -0.14 16.33
N ASP A 33 -6.27 0.61 16.96
CA ASP A 33 -6.93 1.76 16.35
C ASP A 33 -5.98 2.97 16.25
N PRO A 34 -6.09 3.83 15.22
CA PRO A 34 -5.31 5.06 15.12
C PRO A 34 -5.36 5.97 16.36
N GLU A 35 -6.49 6.02 17.07
CA GLU A 35 -6.61 6.83 18.29
C GLU A 35 -5.70 6.33 19.43
N ALA A 36 -5.41 5.02 19.44
CA ALA A 36 -4.56 4.41 20.46
C ALA A 36 -3.05 4.65 20.25
N VAL A 37 -2.63 5.30 19.16
CA VAL A 37 -1.20 5.60 18.89
C VAL A 37 -0.55 6.41 20.01
N GLY A 38 -1.32 7.21 20.75
CA GLY A 38 -0.84 7.96 21.91
C GLY A 38 -0.47 7.09 23.13
N THR A 39 -0.88 5.83 23.16
CA THR A 39 -0.70 4.91 24.30
C THR A 39 0.48 3.94 24.14
N LEU A 40 1.00 3.84 22.91
CA LEU A 40 1.91 2.83 22.38
C LEU A 40 3.31 2.58 23.01
N ALA A 41 3.63 2.79 24.28
CA ALA A 41 5.04 2.82 24.78
C ALA A 41 6.04 3.64 23.89
N VAL A 42 7.29 3.78 24.32
CA VAL A 42 8.37 4.30 23.48
C VAL A 42 9.32 3.15 23.19
N ALA A 43 9.84 3.08 21.98
CA ALA A 43 10.70 2.00 21.54
C ALA A 43 11.76 2.52 20.58
N ASP A 44 13.00 2.10 20.81
CA ASP A 44 14.15 2.49 19.99
C ASP A 44 14.61 1.36 19.06
N GLU A 45 14.01 0.17 19.18
CA GLU A 45 14.24 -0.94 18.28
C GLU A 45 13.56 -0.75 16.91
N ARG A 46 14.02 -1.50 15.91
CA ARG A 46 13.36 -1.57 14.61
C ARG A 46 11.99 -2.25 14.72
N VAL A 47 10.97 -1.57 14.21
CA VAL A 47 9.57 -2.01 14.19
C VAL A 47 9.00 -1.86 12.78
N LEU A 48 8.31 -2.89 12.27
CA LEU A 48 7.47 -2.72 11.07
C LEU A 48 6.17 -2.06 11.50
N VAL A 49 5.79 -0.99 10.82
CA VAL A 49 4.46 -0.41 10.99
C VAL A 49 3.71 -0.46 9.67
N VAL A 50 2.53 -1.08 9.68
CA VAL A 50 1.57 -0.97 8.58
C VAL A 50 0.55 0.07 9.01
N TYR A 51 0.63 1.26 8.42
CA TYR A 51 -0.23 2.40 8.75
C TYR A 51 -1.24 2.61 7.62
N GLY A 52 -2.52 2.37 7.89
CA GLY A 52 -3.60 2.67 6.98
C GLY A 52 -4.18 4.05 7.20
N MET A 53 -4.12 4.88 6.16
CA MET A 53 -4.75 6.19 6.18
C MET A 53 -6.28 6.03 6.23
N SER A 54 -6.91 6.81 7.10
CA SER A 54 -8.36 6.97 7.07
C SER A 54 -8.73 8.04 6.04
N SER A 55 -9.71 7.77 5.18
CA SER A 55 -10.29 8.77 4.26
C SER A 55 -10.99 9.89 5.02
N GLU A 56 -11.54 9.57 6.19
CA GLU A 56 -12.35 10.47 7.01
C GLU A 56 -11.51 11.33 7.98
N SER A 57 -10.20 11.10 8.07
CA SER A 57 -9.34 11.80 9.03
C SER A 57 -8.42 12.81 8.36
N THR A 58 -8.52 14.07 8.78
CA THR A 58 -7.56 15.13 8.43
C THR A 58 -6.19 14.95 9.11
N ASP A 59 -6.13 14.09 10.14
CA ASP A 59 -5.03 14.07 11.10
C ASP A 59 -4.02 12.94 10.86
N ASN A 60 -4.13 12.21 9.75
CA ASN A 60 -3.24 11.10 9.40
C ASN A 60 -1.74 11.49 9.50
N TRP A 61 -1.39 12.70 9.05
CA TRP A 61 -0.02 13.19 9.12
C TRP A 61 0.43 13.55 10.54
N ALA A 62 -0.49 14.04 11.38
CA ALA A 62 -0.20 14.33 12.79
C ALA A 62 0.03 13.03 13.57
N LEU A 63 -0.75 12.00 13.28
CA LEU A 63 -0.58 10.65 13.84
C LEU A 63 0.75 10.04 13.44
N LEU A 64 1.16 10.14 12.17
CA LEU A 64 2.47 9.68 11.72
C LEU A 64 3.63 10.40 12.44
N ARG A 65 3.53 11.72 12.66
CA ARG A 65 4.52 12.45 13.48
C ARG A 65 4.53 12.00 14.94
N ARG A 66 3.35 11.69 15.51
CA ARG A 66 3.24 11.17 16.87
C ARG A 66 3.86 9.77 16.97
N LEU A 67 3.60 8.91 16.00
CA LEU A 67 4.21 7.58 15.90
C LEU A 67 5.74 7.68 15.79
N HIS A 68 6.25 8.53 14.90
CA HIS A 68 7.69 8.72 14.71
C HIS A 68 8.39 9.17 16.00
N ARG A 69 7.79 10.07 16.78
CA ARG A 69 8.34 10.49 18.09
C ARG A 69 8.46 9.35 19.10
N ARG A 70 7.59 8.34 19.01
CA ARG A 70 7.59 7.18 19.93
C ARG A 70 8.46 6.04 19.43
N MET A 71 8.59 5.92 18.11
CA MET A 71 9.30 4.84 17.44
C MET A 71 10.12 5.43 16.28
N PRO A 72 11.23 6.12 16.58
CA PRO A 72 12.04 6.79 15.56
C PRO A 72 12.65 5.81 14.56
N GLN A 73 12.83 4.55 14.96
CA GLN A 73 13.36 3.47 14.12
C GLN A 73 12.28 2.67 13.36
N ALA A 74 11.01 3.09 13.39
CA ALA A 74 9.94 2.43 12.66
C ALA A 74 10.20 2.47 11.14
N ARG A 75 9.95 1.35 10.46
CA ARG A 75 9.88 1.25 9.00
C ARG A 75 8.40 1.19 8.62
N ILE A 76 7.90 2.22 7.94
CA ILE A 76 6.47 2.38 7.72
C ILE A 76 6.09 1.97 6.30
N LEU A 77 5.16 1.03 6.18
CA LEU A 77 4.35 0.78 4.98
C LEU A 77 3.04 1.56 5.11
N LEU A 78 2.82 2.51 4.21
CA LEU A 78 1.64 3.36 4.20
C LEU A 78 0.56 2.78 3.28
N LEU A 79 -0.62 2.48 3.80
CA LEU A 79 -1.76 2.03 3.02
C LEU A 79 -2.76 3.17 2.80
N SER A 80 -3.10 3.47 1.55
CA SER A 80 -4.02 4.56 1.21
C SER A 80 -4.65 4.35 -0.15
N ASP A 81 -5.98 4.47 -0.23
CA ASP A 81 -6.70 4.41 -1.50
C ASP A 81 -6.66 5.75 -2.27
N ASN A 82 -5.98 6.77 -1.72
CA ASN A 82 -5.80 8.05 -2.41
C ASN A 82 -4.73 7.93 -3.50
N ILE A 83 -5.17 7.97 -4.75
CA ILE A 83 -4.33 7.90 -5.96
C ILE A 83 -3.31 9.04 -6.03
N TRP A 84 -3.61 10.19 -5.40
CA TRP A 84 -2.77 11.39 -5.42
C TRP A 84 -1.97 11.58 -4.12
N LEU A 85 -1.61 10.48 -3.46
CA LEU A 85 -0.91 10.55 -2.18
C LEU A 85 0.49 11.15 -2.33
N HIS A 86 0.58 12.47 -2.16
CA HIS A 86 1.85 13.17 -2.03
C HIS A 86 2.25 13.22 -0.55
N VAL A 87 3.23 12.43 -0.15
CA VAL A 87 3.78 12.48 1.21
C VAL A 87 4.49 13.84 1.38
N PRO A 88 4.05 14.69 2.33
CA PRO A 88 4.69 15.99 2.55
C PRO A 88 6.18 15.82 2.90
N SER A 89 7.04 16.70 2.39
CA SER A 89 8.48 16.66 2.64
C SER A 89 8.84 16.71 4.14
N SER A 90 8.00 17.38 4.95
CA SER A 90 8.12 17.42 6.40
C SER A 90 7.97 16.06 7.09
N LEU A 91 7.49 15.04 6.39
CA LEU A 91 7.35 13.67 6.87
C LEU A 91 8.43 12.72 6.35
N GLN A 92 9.43 13.21 5.60
CA GLN A 92 10.59 12.40 5.19
C GLN A 92 11.31 11.80 6.41
N VAL A 93 11.32 12.50 7.53
CA VAL A 93 11.87 12.01 8.81
C VAL A 93 11.10 10.82 9.38
N CYS A 94 9.82 10.67 9.05
CA CYS A 94 8.94 9.62 9.58
C CYS A 94 9.17 8.23 8.95
N ARG A 95 10.20 8.06 8.10
CA ARG A 95 10.62 6.76 7.52
C ARG A 95 9.47 5.97 6.87
N VAL A 96 8.61 6.66 6.12
CA VAL A 96 7.69 6.03 5.18
C VAL A 96 8.52 5.47 4.03
N MET A 97 8.65 4.15 3.98
CA MET A 97 9.55 3.46 3.05
C MET A 97 8.82 2.97 1.79
N ALA A 98 7.54 2.63 1.91
CA ALA A 98 6.71 2.21 0.80
C ALA A 98 5.27 2.66 0.99
N HIS A 99 4.53 2.70 -0.10
CA HIS A 99 3.09 2.96 -0.12
C HIS A 99 2.37 1.94 -0.99
N ALA A 100 1.13 1.61 -0.64
CA ALA A 100 0.25 0.75 -1.42
C ALA A 100 -1.22 1.15 -1.23
N PRO A 101 -2.11 0.87 -2.18
CA PRO A 101 -3.54 0.97 -1.94
C PRO A 101 -3.99 -0.09 -0.91
N LYS A 102 -5.08 0.17 -0.17
CA LYS A 102 -5.65 -0.84 0.74
C LYS A 102 -6.22 -2.02 -0.05
N SER A 103 -6.63 -1.77 -1.28
CA SER A 103 -7.04 -2.79 -2.26
C SER A 103 -5.89 -3.55 -2.92
N ALA A 104 -4.63 -3.30 -2.53
CA ALA A 104 -3.50 -4.08 -3.04
C ALA A 104 -3.69 -5.57 -2.74
N SER A 105 -3.27 -6.42 -3.68
CA SER A 105 -3.28 -7.86 -3.46
C SER A 105 -2.33 -8.25 -2.32
N ILE A 106 -2.60 -9.39 -1.69
CA ILE A 106 -1.79 -9.91 -0.58
C ILE A 106 -0.33 -10.08 -1.03
N GLU A 107 -0.10 -10.63 -2.23
CA GLU A 107 1.24 -10.86 -2.78
C GLU A 107 2.03 -9.55 -2.91
N ARG A 108 1.36 -8.46 -3.31
CA ARG A 108 1.98 -7.14 -3.43
C ARG A 108 2.32 -6.54 -2.08
N LEU A 109 1.44 -6.70 -1.09
CA LEU A 109 1.70 -6.26 0.28
C LEU A 109 2.86 -7.02 0.90
N GLU A 110 2.90 -8.35 0.75
CA GLU A 110 4.01 -9.16 1.24
C GLU A 110 5.34 -8.81 0.57
N ALA A 111 5.36 -8.64 -0.76
CA ALA A 111 6.57 -8.24 -1.48
C ALA A 111 7.10 -6.88 -0.98
N SER A 112 6.20 -5.93 -0.72
CA SER A 112 6.55 -4.63 -0.14
C SER A 112 7.13 -4.79 1.26
N ILE A 113 6.53 -5.64 2.09
CA ILE A 113 7.02 -5.91 3.45
C ILE A 113 8.40 -6.57 3.41
N ARG A 114 8.61 -7.60 2.58
CA ARG A 114 9.92 -8.26 2.42
C ARG A 114 11.01 -7.26 2.01
N HIS A 115 10.69 -6.36 1.08
CA HIS A 115 11.58 -5.26 0.72
C HIS A 115 11.90 -4.34 1.92
N LEU A 116 10.89 -3.99 2.72
CA LEU A 116 11.09 -3.21 3.95
C LEU A 116 11.94 -3.93 5.00
N LEU A 117 11.93 -5.26 5.03
CA LEU A 117 12.77 -6.05 5.94
C LEU A 117 14.25 -6.02 5.51
N GLY A 118 14.52 -5.73 4.23
CA GLY A 118 15.86 -5.78 3.64
C GLY A 118 16.16 -7.13 2.99
N ASP A 119 15.13 -7.95 2.76
CA ASP A 119 15.25 -9.22 2.07
C ASP A 119 15.28 -8.93 0.55
N THR A 120 16.49 -8.83 -0.01
CA THR A 120 16.70 -8.49 -1.42
C THR A 120 16.33 -9.66 -2.34
N GLY A 121 15.08 -9.68 -2.78
CA GLY A 121 14.73 -10.05 -4.15
C GLY A 121 14.31 -8.78 -4.86
N ALA A 122 14.97 -8.43 -5.97
CA ALA A 122 14.61 -7.26 -6.78
C ALA A 122 13.08 -7.23 -7.01
N MET A 123 12.44 -6.11 -6.68
CA MET A 123 11.00 -5.95 -6.87
C MET A 123 10.70 -6.16 -8.37
N PRO A 124 9.86 -7.12 -8.79
CA PRO A 124 9.34 -7.09 -10.14
C PRO A 124 8.50 -5.81 -10.25
N GLN A 125 8.96 -4.85 -11.06
CA GLN A 125 8.05 -3.79 -11.50
C GLN A 125 6.87 -4.48 -12.18
N PRO A 126 5.61 -4.17 -11.82
CA PRO A 126 4.50 -4.60 -12.65
C PRO A 126 4.79 -4.04 -14.05
N ALA A 127 4.98 -4.95 -15.02
CA ALA A 127 5.06 -4.55 -16.42
C ALA A 127 3.87 -3.63 -16.70
N PRO A 128 4.04 -2.53 -17.46
CA PRO A 128 2.93 -1.67 -17.83
C PRO A 128 1.86 -2.58 -18.41
N ARG A 129 0.68 -2.60 -17.77
CA ARG A 129 -0.47 -3.37 -18.24
C ARG A 129 -0.78 -2.80 -19.61
N SER A 130 -0.35 -3.49 -20.65
CA SER A 130 -0.88 -3.33 -22.00
C SER A 130 -2.35 -3.72 -21.91
N GLU A 131 -3.17 -2.82 -21.40
CA GLU A 131 -4.58 -2.76 -21.72
C GLU A 131 -4.66 -2.34 -23.18
N ALA A 132 -4.30 -3.27 -24.07
CA ALA A 132 -4.84 -3.31 -25.40
C ALA A 132 -6.34 -3.59 -25.22
N TRP A 133 -7.10 -2.52 -24.96
CA TRP A 133 -8.51 -2.47 -25.29
C TRP A 133 -8.64 -2.76 -26.78
N GLN A 134 -8.80 -4.02 -27.15
CA GLN A 134 -9.23 -4.37 -28.50
C GLN A 134 -10.76 -4.27 -28.52
N PRO A 135 -11.35 -3.36 -29.30
CA PRO A 135 -12.79 -3.38 -29.50
C PRO A 135 -13.15 -4.71 -30.17
N LEU A 136 -14.13 -5.42 -29.61
CA LEU A 136 -14.78 -6.55 -30.25
C LEU A 136 -15.40 -6.05 -31.56
N HIS A 137 -14.80 -6.40 -32.70
CA HIS A 137 -15.42 -6.19 -34.00
C HIS A 137 -16.66 -7.07 -34.10
N PRO A 138 -17.86 -6.54 -34.44
CA PRO A 138 -18.95 -7.39 -34.87
C PRO A 138 -18.66 -7.87 -36.30
N PRO A 139 -18.92 -9.14 -36.65
CA PRO A 139 -18.93 -9.56 -38.04
C PRO A 139 -20.18 -9.02 -38.72
N HIS A 140 -20.11 -8.86 -40.04
CA HIS A 140 -21.20 -8.48 -40.96
C HIS A 140 -21.36 -6.97 -41.22
N ALA A 141 -20.51 -6.44 -42.10
CA ALA A 141 -20.92 -5.38 -43.02
C ALA A 141 -20.63 -5.83 -44.46
N ILE A 142 -21.69 -5.85 -45.25
CA ILE A 142 -21.78 -6.28 -46.65
C ILE A 142 -20.93 -5.35 -47.52
N VAL A 143 -20.05 -5.92 -48.35
CA VAL A 143 -19.31 -5.16 -49.36
C VAL A 143 -20.22 -4.92 -50.56
N VAL A 144 -20.64 -3.66 -50.77
CA VAL A 144 -21.23 -3.21 -52.04
C VAL A 144 -20.10 -2.62 -52.89
N PRO A 145 -19.83 -3.11 -54.11
CA PRO A 145 -18.78 -2.55 -54.95
C PRO A 145 -19.23 -1.19 -55.51
N ALA A 146 -18.42 -0.16 -55.23
CA ALA A 146 -18.64 1.18 -55.76
C ALA A 146 -18.39 1.22 -57.28
N ALA A 147 -19.34 1.84 -58.00
CA ALA A 147 -19.28 2.10 -59.43
C ALA A 147 -18.06 2.95 -59.80
N ARG A 148 -17.35 2.56 -60.86
CA ARG A 148 -16.28 3.33 -61.48
C ARG A 148 -16.86 4.63 -62.05
N ARG A 149 -16.31 5.78 -61.66
CA ARG A 149 -16.36 7.00 -62.48
C ARG A 149 -14.96 7.26 -63.03
N ALA A 150 -14.83 7.11 -64.35
CA ALA A 150 -13.78 7.73 -65.12
C ALA A 150 -14.11 9.23 -65.30
N CYS A 151 -13.07 10.00 -65.64
CA CYS A 151 -13.04 11.44 -65.87
C CYS A 151 -14.27 12.03 -66.58
#